data_AF-M0DDS0-F1
#
_entry.id   AF-M0DDS0-F1
#
_cell.length_a   1.000
_cell.length_b   1.000
_cell.length_c   1.000
_cell.angle_alpha   90.00
_cell.angle_beta   90.00
_cell.angle_gamma   90.00
#
_symmetry.space_group_name_H-M   'P 1'
#
loop_
_entity.id
_entity.type
_entity.pdbx_description
1 polymer ?
#
loop_
_entity_poly.entity_id
_entity_poly.type
_entity_poly.pdbx_seq_one_letter_code
_entity_poly.pdbx_strand_id
1 'polypeptide(L)'
;MMKMGRRRFLASVGSGAAGLAAAPAVAAAGAEGGFDPSVHGFGFRNWRGGERAYPGHDHRKLADEEVRECIRLDWRGPFADLFGTAVARLPDALVGLVSSQIRVAAAQLASTDGHCYGMTFSAQEFFEDPDALPDAVRNAAALRTPEVPRGESGTVGTLIDEYQSTQLLDVHSWLGRRRMLRPGAIDHAAEVAALTATVDAFGTAGVTLVDTDTRLSHQVLVYDYTERRNATLLDVYNPNVPARSYRPRYRRRLKVVPNADRPLANHAAFDNLVFNRWDRAIRVDADATAPRRTDDGDFSHLLERAVRFTVSSPNVALSVVAPDGTTVGRNRAEMMDLSRSDVYDTRYRYDAPAGDYRVSVVGKRAATYELTAQAAGFGGSLLDDAVTARIDPGEVREYVASVPESADGTGTLGERGSVSLSRVRRAVDVPNLLAGAAGGAALSAYALRRQRG
;
A
#
# COMPACT_ATOMS: atom_id res chain seq x y z
N MET A 1 5.11 39.06 7.79
CA MET A 1 4.43 37.78 7.49
C MET A 1 3.02 37.84 8.08
N MET A 2 2.01 38.07 7.25
CA MET A 2 0.62 38.08 7.72
C MET A 2 0.16 36.63 7.93
N LYS A 3 -0.14 36.25 9.17
CA LYS A 3 -0.91 35.03 9.46
C LYS A 3 -2.27 35.20 8.77
N MET A 4 -2.56 34.35 7.78
CA MET A 4 -3.85 34.35 7.13
C MET A 4 -4.93 34.02 8.17
N GLY A 5 -5.86 34.96 8.38
CA GLY A 5 -6.96 34.78 9.32
C GLY A 5 -7.93 33.70 8.82
N ARG A 6 -8.36 32.85 9.75
CA ARG A 6 -9.31 31.72 9.61
C ARG A 6 -10.51 31.97 8.66
N ARG A 7 -10.97 33.22 8.53
CA ARG A 7 -12.08 33.59 7.62
C ARG A 7 -11.70 33.67 6.14
N ARG A 8 -10.44 33.98 5.79
CA ARG A 8 -9.96 33.96 4.39
C ARG A 8 -9.62 32.54 3.91
N PHE A 9 -9.18 31.66 4.82
CA PHE A 9 -8.99 30.22 4.55
C PHE A 9 -10.30 29.54 4.12
N LEU A 10 -11.39 29.77 4.86
CA LEU A 10 -12.70 29.20 4.51
C LEU A 10 -13.26 29.75 3.18
N ALA A 11 -12.85 30.96 2.76
CA ALA A 11 -13.30 31.55 1.50
C ALA A 11 -12.49 31.05 0.28
N SER A 12 -11.22 30.67 0.43
CA SER A 12 -10.40 30.14 -0.68
C SER A 12 -10.57 28.62 -0.90
N VAL A 13 -11.08 27.91 0.11
CA VAL A 13 -11.38 26.47 0.05
C VAL A 13 -12.75 26.19 -0.62
N GLY A 14 -13.59 27.22 -0.75
CA GLY A 14 -14.98 27.13 -1.23
C GLY A 14 -15.20 26.88 -2.73
N SER A 15 -14.21 26.40 -3.49
CA SER A 15 -14.41 26.08 -4.92
C SER A 15 -13.84 24.71 -5.35
N GLY A 16 -13.14 24.00 -4.46
CA GLY A 16 -12.58 22.67 -4.76
C GLY A 16 -12.42 21.75 -3.53
N ALA A 17 -12.98 22.14 -2.39
CA ALA A 17 -12.89 21.39 -1.14
C ALA A 17 -14.18 21.52 -0.32
N ALA A 18 -15.32 21.39 -1.00
CA ALA A 18 -16.64 21.29 -0.38
C ALA A 18 -16.80 19.90 0.26
N GLY A 19 -16.28 19.73 1.48
CA GLY A 19 -16.42 18.48 2.23
C GLY A 19 -15.95 18.50 3.68
N LEU A 20 -15.19 19.51 4.12
CA LEU A 20 -14.85 19.67 5.53
C LEU A 20 -15.99 20.37 6.29
N ALA A 21 -17.14 19.70 6.38
CA ALA A 21 -18.18 20.08 7.32
C ALA A 21 -17.69 19.77 8.74
N ALA A 22 -17.57 20.85 9.54
CA ALA A 22 -17.33 20.90 10.98
C ALA A 22 -17.19 19.55 11.71
N ALA A 23 -15.95 19.09 11.87
CA ALA A 23 -15.63 18.11 12.90
C ALA A 23 -15.99 18.70 14.29
N PRO A 24 -16.50 17.90 15.24
CA PRO A 24 -16.48 18.30 16.63
C PRO A 24 -15.01 18.57 16.99
N ALA A 25 -14.77 19.72 17.63
CA ALA A 25 -13.44 20.08 18.09
C ALA A 25 -12.97 19.00 19.07
N VAL A 26 -12.14 18.07 18.59
CA VAL A 26 -11.33 17.24 19.47
C VAL A 26 -10.57 18.21 20.35
N ALA A 27 -10.69 18.01 21.66
CA ALA A 27 -10.13 18.86 22.68
C ALA A 27 -8.72 19.28 22.28
N ALA A 28 -8.49 20.60 22.34
CA ALA A 28 -7.25 21.23 21.95
C ALA A 28 -6.05 20.37 22.39
N ALA A 29 -5.31 19.84 21.41
CA ALA A 29 -3.92 19.47 21.62
C ALA A 29 -3.32 20.59 22.47
N GLY A 30 -2.85 20.25 23.68
CA GLY A 30 -2.48 21.22 24.71
C GLY A 30 -1.70 22.37 24.06
N ALA A 31 -2.15 23.60 24.29
CA ALA A 31 -1.73 24.81 23.58
C ALA A 31 -0.24 25.19 23.73
N GLU A 32 0.62 24.28 24.20
CA GLU A 32 2.05 24.46 24.41
C GLU A 32 2.88 23.28 23.89
N GLY A 33 2.81 22.99 22.59
CA GLY A 33 3.82 22.18 21.89
C GLY A 33 3.26 21.30 20.78
N GLY A 34 3.68 21.55 19.53
CA GLY A 34 3.42 20.63 18.42
C GLY A 34 4.08 19.26 18.63
N PHE A 35 3.83 18.32 17.72
CA PHE A 35 4.43 16.99 17.85
C PHE A 35 5.97 17.09 17.82
N ASP A 36 6.63 16.72 18.92
CA ASP A 36 8.07 16.58 19.04
C ASP A 36 8.47 15.09 18.98
N PRO A 37 9.15 14.61 17.93
CA PRO A 37 9.60 13.23 17.83
C PRO A 37 10.51 12.74 18.96
N SER A 38 11.17 13.65 19.70
CA SER A 38 12.00 13.30 20.84
C SER A 38 11.21 13.00 22.12
N VAL A 39 9.92 13.37 22.14
CA VAL A 39 8.98 13.17 23.26
C VAL A 39 7.86 12.21 22.84
N HIS A 40 7.23 12.44 21.70
CA HIS A 40 6.05 11.71 21.21
C HIS A 40 6.40 10.57 20.24
N GLY A 41 7.63 10.51 19.73
CA GLY A 41 8.11 9.35 18.99
C GLY A 41 8.43 8.19 19.94
N PHE A 42 8.39 6.95 19.45
CA PHE A 42 8.75 5.79 20.26
C PHE A 42 10.24 5.76 20.63
N GLY A 43 10.55 5.35 21.86
CA GLY A 43 11.92 5.15 22.33
C GLY A 43 12.63 3.91 21.74
N PHE A 44 11.89 3.04 21.06
CA PHE A 44 12.39 1.92 20.27
C PHE A 44 12.19 2.17 18.77
N ARG A 45 12.91 1.40 17.93
CA ARG A 45 12.79 1.49 16.46
C ARG A 45 11.75 0.49 15.95
N ASN A 46 11.25 0.76 14.76
CA ASN A 46 10.54 -0.21 13.95
C ASN A 46 11.28 -1.55 13.88
N TRP A 47 10.51 -2.63 13.95
CA TRP A 47 10.99 -4.00 14.03
C TRP A 47 10.26 -4.91 13.03
N ARG A 48 10.95 -5.99 12.67
CA ARG A 48 10.41 -7.09 11.86
C ARG A 48 9.87 -8.21 12.72
N GLY A 49 8.96 -9.01 12.16
CA GLY A 49 8.55 -10.27 12.78
C GLY A 49 9.75 -11.21 12.94
N GLY A 50 9.99 -11.69 14.17
CA GLY A 50 11.05 -12.67 14.46
C GLY A 50 12.42 -12.07 14.80
N GLU A 51 12.54 -10.75 14.99
CA GLU A 51 13.71 -10.18 15.65
C GLU A 51 13.79 -10.65 17.10
N ARG A 52 14.94 -11.17 17.56
CA ARG A 52 15.11 -11.67 18.95
C ARG A 52 14.73 -10.65 20.04
N ALA A 53 14.79 -9.36 19.72
CA ALA A 53 14.49 -8.28 20.65
C ALA A 53 12.99 -7.97 20.81
N TYR A 54 12.13 -8.52 19.93
CA TYR A 54 10.73 -8.12 19.79
C TYR A 54 9.83 -9.33 19.49
N PRO A 55 8.51 -9.24 19.70
CA PRO A 55 7.60 -10.34 19.41
C PRO A 55 7.65 -10.71 17.93
N GLY A 56 7.50 -12.02 17.66
CA GLY A 56 7.30 -12.53 16.32
C GLY A 56 5.82 -12.56 15.97
N HIS A 57 5.50 -12.26 14.72
CA HIS A 57 4.14 -12.29 14.21
C HIS A 57 3.95 -13.42 13.22
N ASP A 58 2.91 -14.22 13.41
CA ASP A 58 2.59 -15.35 12.52
C ASP A 58 1.27 -15.18 11.78
N HIS A 59 1.31 -14.36 10.74
CA HIS A 59 0.18 -14.17 9.82
C HIS A 59 0.00 -15.31 8.81
N ARG A 60 0.76 -16.42 8.90
CA ARG A 60 0.57 -17.61 8.05
C ARG A 60 -0.74 -18.34 8.33
N LYS A 61 -1.33 -18.10 9.51
CA LYS A 61 -2.52 -18.80 10.01
C LYS A 61 -3.84 -18.14 9.61
N LEU A 62 -3.81 -16.99 8.94
CA LEU A 62 -5.03 -16.29 8.52
C LEU A 62 -5.81 -17.13 7.50
N ALA A 63 -7.01 -17.57 7.89
CA ALA A 63 -7.90 -18.30 7.00
C ALA A 63 -8.54 -17.34 5.99
N ASP A 64 -8.83 -17.84 4.77
CA ASP A 64 -9.48 -17.01 3.74
C ASP A 64 -10.86 -16.54 4.19
N GLU A 65 -11.62 -17.40 4.89
CA GLU A 65 -12.96 -17.08 5.37
C GLU A 65 -12.95 -15.96 6.42
N GLU A 66 -11.95 -15.92 7.31
CA GLU A 66 -11.82 -14.85 8.32
C GLU A 66 -11.61 -13.48 7.64
N VAL A 67 -10.79 -13.43 6.58
CA VAL A 67 -10.58 -12.20 5.80
C VAL A 67 -11.84 -11.83 5.03
N ARG A 68 -12.57 -12.80 4.47
CA ARG A 68 -13.84 -12.55 3.78
C ARG A 68 -14.90 -12.00 4.73
N GLU A 69 -15.01 -12.56 5.92
CA GLU A 69 -15.94 -12.11 6.94
C GLU A 69 -15.61 -10.68 7.39
N CYS A 70 -14.33 -10.39 7.66
CA CYS A 70 -13.86 -9.03 7.94
C CYS A 70 -14.25 -8.04 6.84
N ILE A 71 -14.02 -8.37 5.55
CA ILE A 71 -14.47 -7.51 4.44
C ILE A 71 -15.99 -7.33 4.45
N ARG A 72 -16.76 -8.41 4.63
CA ARG A 72 -18.23 -8.35 4.58
C ARG A 72 -18.82 -7.50 5.71
N LEU A 73 -18.22 -7.55 6.91
CA LEU A 73 -18.70 -6.85 8.09
C LEU A 73 -18.18 -5.42 8.13
N ASP A 74 -16.86 -5.24 8.06
CA ASP A 74 -16.21 -3.96 8.37
C ASP A 74 -16.31 -2.98 7.19
N TRP A 75 -16.39 -3.49 5.95
CA TRP A 75 -16.54 -2.61 4.79
C TRP A 75 -18.00 -2.24 4.53
N ARG A 76 -18.98 -2.87 5.19
CA ARG A 76 -20.41 -2.80 4.81
C ARG A 76 -20.94 -1.37 4.62
N GLY A 77 -20.69 -0.48 5.57
CA GLY A 77 -21.11 0.92 5.52
C GLY A 77 -20.22 1.75 4.58
N PRO A 78 -18.92 1.91 4.93
CA PRO A 78 -17.99 2.73 4.17
C PRO A 78 -17.92 2.41 2.68
N PHE A 79 -17.99 1.13 2.31
CA PHE A 79 -17.94 0.71 0.92
C PHE A 79 -19.17 1.15 0.14
N ALA A 80 -20.37 1.13 0.75
CA ALA A 80 -21.57 1.61 0.09
C ALA A 80 -21.48 3.11 -0.21
N ASP A 81 -20.88 3.89 0.68
CA ASP A 81 -20.67 5.32 0.49
C ASP A 81 -19.65 5.62 -0.62
N LEU A 82 -18.59 4.82 -0.69
CA LEU A 82 -17.49 4.99 -1.65
C LEU A 82 -17.83 4.49 -3.07
N PHE A 83 -18.54 3.37 -3.19
CA PHE A 83 -18.78 2.67 -4.44
C PHE A 83 -20.25 2.70 -4.89
N GLY A 84 -21.15 3.29 -4.10
CA GLY A 84 -22.59 3.34 -4.41
C GLY A 84 -23.30 1.98 -4.37
N THR A 85 -22.62 0.92 -3.91
CA THR A 85 -23.17 -0.43 -3.81
C THR A 85 -22.72 -1.08 -2.50
N ALA A 86 -23.62 -1.78 -1.82
CA ALA A 86 -23.29 -2.46 -0.57
C ALA A 86 -22.42 -3.69 -0.84
N VAL A 87 -21.48 -4.00 0.07
CA VAL A 87 -20.62 -5.20 0.00
C VAL A 87 -21.43 -6.49 -0.18
N ALA A 88 -22.58 -6.58 0.49
CA ALA A 88 -23.50 -7.72 0.40
C ALA A 88 -24.11 -7.94 -1.00
N ARG A 89 -24.00 -6.96 -1.91
CA ARG A 89 -24.44 -7.06 -3.31
C ARG A 89 -23.30 -7.35 -4.28
N LEU A 90 -22.06 -7.42 -3.79
CA LEU A 90 -20.92 -7.75 -4.65
C LEU A 90 -20.97 -9.23 -5.03
N PRO A 91 -20.55 -9.58 -6.26
CA PRO A 91 -20.38 -10.98 -6.63
C PRO A 91 -19.34 -11.67 -5.75
N ASP A 92 -19.60 -12.91 -5.35
CA ASP A 92 -18.69 -13.70 -4.51
C ASP A 92 -17.30 -13.88 -5.12
N ALA A 93 -17.20 -13.91 -6.45
CA ALA A 93 -15.93 -13.96 -7.18
C ALA A 93 -15.08 -12.71 -6.91
N LEU A 94 -15.69 -11.52 -6.88
CA LEU A 94 -14.98 -10.27 -6.61
C LEU A 94 -14.54 -10.19 -5.14
N VAL A 95 -15.44 -10.53 -4.21
CA VAL A 95 -15.10 -10.58 -2.78
C VAL A 95 -13.97 -11.58 -2.53
N GLY A 96 -14.05 -12.77 -3.14
CA GLY A 96 -13.02 -13.80 -3.03
C GLY A 96 -11.67 -13.39 -3.62
N LEU A 97 -11.66 -12.67 -4.74
CA LEU A 97 -10.43 -12.16 -5.33
C LEU A 97 -9.75 -11.14 -4.41
N VAL A 98 -10.52 -10.19 -3.88
CA VAL A 98 -10.01 -9.16 -2.95
C VAL A 98 -9.53 -9.79 -1.64
N SER A 99 -10.32 -10.70 -1.04
CA SER A 99 -9.96 -11.39 0.20
C SER A 99 -8.69 -12.21 0.04
N SER A 100 -8.58 -13.00 -1.02
CA SER A 100 -7.42 -13.85 -1.27
C SER A 100 -6.16 -13.02 -1.51
N GLN A 101 -6.29 -11.85 -2.15
CA GLN A 101 -5.19 -10.92 -2.27
C GLN A 101 -4.75 -10.36 -0.92
N ILE A 102 -5.69 -9.90 -0.07
CA ILE A 102 -5.39 -9.37 1.26
C ILE A 102 -4.73 -10.45 2.12
N ARG A 103 -5.27 -11.67 2.12
CA ARG A 103 -4.69 -12.84 2.81
C ARG A 103 -3.24 -13.06 2.40
N VAL A 104 -2.95 -13.14 1.11
CA VAL A 104 -1.57 -13.34 0.62
C VAL A 104 -0.67 -12.17 1.00
N ALA A 105 -1.16 -10.92 0.91
CA ALA A 105 -0.39 -9.75 1.31
C ALA A 105 -0.05 -9.75 2.80
N ALA A 106 -1.00 -10.11 3.67
CA ALA A 106 -0.81 -10.24 5.10
C ALA A 106 0.13 -11.40 5.44
N ALA A 107 -0.10 -12.60 4.86
CA ALA A 107 0.71 -13.78 5.12
C ALA A 107 2.17 -13.60 4.70
N GLN A 108 2.41 -13.06 3.49
CA GLN A 108 3.74 -12.77 2.96
C GLN A 108 4.38 -11.50 3.52
N LEU A 109 3.67 -10.84 4.44
CA LEU A 109 4.12 -9.63 5.09
C LEU A 109 4.43 -8.47 4.12
N ALA A 110 3.74 -8.44 2.98
CA ALA A 110 3.88 -7.43 1.93
C ALA A 110 3.60 -6.00 2.41
N SER A 111 2.90 -5.91 3.53
CA SER A 111 2.49 -4.68 4.18
C SER A 111 2.55 -4.84 5.71
N THR A 112 3.14 -5.92 6.22
CA THR A 112 3.23 -6.18 7.67
C THR A 112 4.64 -6.53 8.14
N ASP A 113 5.63 -6.65 7.22
CA ASP A 113 7.03 -6.89 7.64
C ASP A 113 7.76 -5.59 7.95
N GLY A 114 7.43 -5.06 9.13
CA GLY A 114 7.78 -3.73 9.59
C GLY A 114 6.52 -3.00 10.02
N HIS A 115 6.52 -2.48 11.23
CA HIS A 115 5.42 -1.78 11.89
C HIS A 115 5.42 -0.27 11.64
N CYS A 116 5.99 0.19 10.52
CA CYS A 116 6.12 1.62 10.26
C CYS A 116 4.75 2.32 10.20
N TYR A 117 3.72 1.65 9.66
CA TYR A 117 2.37 2.18 9.62
C TYR A 117 1.77 2.21 11.02
N GLY A 118 1.76 1.08 11.72
CA GLY A 118 1.25 0.98 13.08
C GLY A 118 1.90 1.96 14.04
N MET A 119 3.24 2.01 14.06
CA MET A 119 3.99 2.95 14.89
C MET A 119 3.71 4.42 14.54
N THR A 120 3.47 4.74 13.28
CA THR A 120 3.12 6.12 12.88
C THR A 120 1.81 6.54 13.51
N PHE A 121 0.78 5.69 13.44
CA PHE A 121 -0.55 6.01 13.95
C PHE A 121 -0.68 5.85 15.46
N SER A 122 0.01 4.90 16.08
CA SER A 122 0.09 4.83 17.55
C SER A 122 0.84 6.03 18.14
N ALA A 123 1.92 6.50 17.50
CA ALA A 123 2.62 7.71 17.97
C ALA A 123 1.74 8.96 17.83
N GLN A 124 0.97 9.04 16.75
CA GLN A 124 -0.02 10.10 16.57
C GLN A 124 -1.13 10.02 17.63
N GLU A 125 -1.66 8.83 17.92
CA GLU A 125 -2.65 8.62 18.98
C GLU A 125 -2.13 9.10 20.34
N PHE A 126 -0.95 8.65 20.78
CA PHE A 126 -0.39 9.07 22.07
C PHE A 126 -0.04 10.57 22.16
N PHE A 127 0.16 11.23 21.02
CA PHE A 127 0.31 12.68 20.99
C PHE A 127 -1.03 13.40 21.14
N GLU A 128 -2.06 12.92 20.44
CA GLU A 128 -3.38 13.55 20.43
C GLU A 128 -4.22 13.21 21.67
N ASP A 129 -3.99 12.03 22.25
CA ASP A 129 -4.59 11.52 23.47
C ASP A 129 -3.50 10.89 24.38
N PRO A 130 -2.82 11.70 25.20
CA PRO A 130 -1.81 11.21 26.13
C PRO A 130 -2.34 10.20 27.16
N ASP A 131 -3.66 10.17 27.43
CA ASP A 131 -4.27 9.24 28.38
C ASP A 131 -4.35 7.81 27.80
N ALA A 132 -4.17 7.64 26.48
CA ALA A 132 -4.06 6.33 25.85
C ALA A 132 -2.71 5.62 26.13
N LEU A 133 -1.71 6.34 26.66
CA LEU A 133 -0.44 5.73 27.07
C LEU A 133 -0.63 4.76 28.24
N PRO A 134 0.20 3.70 28.34
CA PRO A 134 0.24 2.86 29.53
C PRO A 134 0.43 3.63 30.84
N ASP A 135 -0.16 3.13 31.91
CA ASP A 135 0.04 3.67 33.26
C ASP A 135 1.55 3.81 33.59
N ALA A 136 1.91 4.92 34.25
CA ALA A 136 3.28 5.30 34.59
C ALA A 136 4.22 5.65 33.40
N VAL A 137 3.76 5.57 32.15
CA VAL A 137 4.53 6.04 30.99
C VAL A 137 4.22 7.51 30.72
N ARG A 138 5.20 8.37 31.02
CA ARG A 138 5.02 9.83 30.83
C ARG A 138 4.86 10.24 29.36
N ASN A 139 5.50 9.53 28.43
CA ASN A 139 5.44 9.79 26.99
C ASN A 139 5.94 8.59 26.18
N ALA A 140 5.62 8.56 24.89
CA ALA A 140 6.01 7.46 24.01
C ALA A 140 7.54 7.28 23.89
N ALA A 141 8.34 8.35 24.05
CA ALA A 141 9.80 8.27 24.00
C ALA A 141 10.42 7.49 25.18
N ALA A 142 9.67 7.35 26.28
CA ALA A 142 10.05 6.53 27.43
C ALA A 142 9.87 5.03 27.17
N LEU A 143 9.02 4.64 26.22
CA LEU A 143 8.81 3.24 25.85
C LEU A 143 10.09 2.67 25.22
N ARG A 144 10.64 1.61 25.82
CA ARG A 144 11.87 0.94 25.35
C ARG A 144 11.61 -0.35 24.58
N THR A 145 10.38 -0.83 24.62
CA THR A 145 9.92 -2.08 23.99
C THR A 145 8.44 -1.94 23.63
N PRO A 146 7.93 -2.61 22.58
CA PRO A 146 6.51 -2.74 22.32
C PRO A 146 5.78 -3.59 23.38
N GLU A 147 6.49 -4.39 24.18
CA GLU A 147 5.90 -5.30 25.19
C GLU A 147 5.41 -4.61 26.47
N VAL A 148 5.22 -3.29 26.45
CA VAL A 148 4.67 -2.57 27.61
C VAL A 148 3.16 -2.82 27.69
N PRO A 149 2.62 -3.35 28.80
CA PRO A 149 1.18 -3.60 28.95
C PRO A 149 0.36 -2.32 28.86
N ARG A 150 -0.84 -2.40 28.28
CA ARG A 150 -1.83 -1.32 28.17
C ARG A 150 -3.19 -1.82 28.64
N GLY A 151 -3.29 -2.08 29.95
CA GLY A 151 -4.50 -2.60 30.59
C GLY A 151 -4.94 -3.96 30.02
N GLU A 152 -6.26 -4.14 29.87
CA GLU A 152 -6.86 -5.37 29.32
C GLU A 152 -6.68 -5.49 27.79
N SER A 153 -6.37 -4.40 27.10
CA SER A 153 -6.22 -4.32 25.64
C SER A 153 -4.87 -4.82 25.12
N GLY A 154 -4.13 -5.61 25.90
CA GLY A 154 -2.85 -6.20 25.50
C GLY A 154 -1.65 -5.28 25.74
N THR A 155 -0.72 -5.23 24.78
CA THR A 155 0.50 -4.41 24.87
C THR A 155 0.48 -3.24 23.87
N VAL A 156 1.42 -2.31 24.02
CA VAL A 156 1.67 -1.29 22.98
C VAL A 156 1.96 -1.95 21.62
N GLY A 157 2.63 -3.10 21.61
CA GLY A 157 2.86 -3.92 20.41
C GLY A 157 1.55 -4.36 19.77
N THR A 158 0.59 -4.85 20.56
CA THR A 158 -0.74 -5.23 20.07
C THR A 158 -1.45 -4.07 19.39
N LEU A 159 -1.45 -2.87 19.98
CA LEU A 159 -2.01 -1.67 19.33
C LEU A 159 -1.32 -1.36 17.99
N ILE A 160 0.00 -1.45 17.97
CA ILE A 160 0.79 -1.20 16.77
C ILE A 160 0.42 -2.23 15.69
N ASP A 161 0.21 -3.49 16.05
CA ASP A 161 -0.20 -4.56 15.12
C ASP A 161 -1.63 -4.36 14.61
N GLU A 162 -2.54 -3.89 15.47
CA GLU A 162 -3.91 -3.52 15.12
C GLU A 162 -3.89 -2.44 14.02
N TYR A 163 -3.24 -1.30 14.27
CA TYR A 163 -3.08 -0.28 13.24
C TYR A 163 -2.32 -0.78 12.03
N GLN A 164 -1.26 -1.58 12.20
CA GLN A 164 -0.55 -2.14 11.06
C GLN A 164 -1.49 -2.97 10.19
N SER A 165 -2.45 -3.69 10.76
CA SER A 165 -3.40 -4.51 10.01
C SER A 165 -4.47 -3.67 9.29
N THR A 166 -4.87 -2.52 9.85
CA THR A 166 -5.86 -1.63 9.21
C THR A 166 -5.41 -1.14 7.83
N GLN A 167 -4.10 -1.04 7.57
CA GLN A 167 -3.59 -0.66 6.26
C GLN A 167 -4.04 -1.60 5.11
N LEU A 168 -4.43 -2.84 5.45
CA LEU A 168 -4.95 -3.84 4.53
C LEU A 168 -6.46 -4.06 4.69
N LEU A 169 -6.96 -3.99 5.93
CA LEU A 169 -8.31 -4.40 6.31
C LEU A 169 -9.31 -3.25 6.40
N ASP A 170 -8.87 -2.00 6.53
CA ASP A 170 -9.77 -0.85 6.41
C ASP A 170 -9.88 -0.42 4.93
N VAL A 171 -11.11 -0.22 4.44
CA VAL A 171 -11.36 0.09 3.02
C VAL A 171 -10.73 1.42 2.59
N HIS A 172 -10.70 2.42 3.46
CA HIS A 172 -10.14 3.74 3.15
C HIS A 172 -8.61 3.69 3.12
N SER A 173 -8.00 2.99 4.09
CA SER A 173 -6.57 2.67 4.07
C SER A 173 -6.17 1.93 2.80
N TRP A 174 -6.94 0.88 2.49
CA TRP A 174 -6.73 0.05 1.32
C TRP A 174 -6.82 0.88 0.03
N LEU A 175 -7.83 1.75 -0.11
CA LEU A 175 -7.99 2.67 -1.23
C LEU A 175 -6.84 3.68 -1.34
N GLY A 176 -6.48 4.34 -0.24
CA GLY A 176 -5.41 5.33 -0.19
C GLY A 176 -4.10 4.76 -0.73
N ARG A 177 -3.80 3.51 -0.35
CA ARG A 177 -2.63 2.76 -0.83
C ARG A 177 -2.66 2.38 -2.30
N ARG A 178 -3.83 2.24 -2.93
CA ARG A 178 -3.90 1.93 -4.37
C ARG A 178 -3.39 3.08 -5.23
N ARG A 179 -3.43 4.32 -4.75
CA ARG A 179 -2.82 5.46 -5.46
C ARG A 179 -1.32 5.27 -5.67
N MET A 180 -0.63 4.57 -4.77
CA MET A 180 0.80 4.22 -4.92
C MET A 180 1.11 3.33 -6.13
N LEU A 181 0.11 2.63 -6.68
CA LEU A 181 0.28 1.78 -7.87
C LEU A 181 0.24 2.61 -9.16
N ARG A 182 -0.26 3.85 -9.11
CA ARG A 182 -0.37 4.77 -10.25
C ARG A 182 0.17 6.18 -9.90
N PRO A 183 1.46 6.29 -9.55
CA PRO A 183 2.04 7.55 -9.10
C PRO A 183 1.92 8.68 -10.13
N GLY A 184 1.95 8.36 -11.43
CA GLY A 184 1.79 9.36 -12.50
C GLY A 184 0.39 9.98 -12.60
N ALA A 185 -0.60 9.47 -11.87
CA ALA A 185 -1.95 10.02 -11.82
C ALA A 185 -2.19 10.92 -10.59
N ILE A 186 -1.15 11.17 -9.78
CA ILE A 186 -1.28 11.94 -8.54
C ILE A 186 -1.02 13.42 -8.83
N ASP A 187 -2.00 14.27 -8.49
CA ASP A 187 -1.78 15.72 -8.38
C ASP A 187 -1.03 16.02 -7.07
N HIS A 188 0.30 16.00 -7.15
CA HIS A 188 1.14 16.25 -5.99
C HIS A 188 1.03 17.67 -5.43
N ALA A 189 0.58 18.65 -6.23
CA ALA A 189 0.40 20.01 -5.74
C ALA A 189 -0.81 20.08 -4.83
N ALA A 190 -1.94 19.50 -5.27
CA ALA A 190 -3.14 19.36 -4.44
C ALA A 190 -2.86 18.48 -3.21
N GLU A 191 -2.09 17.41 -3.37
CA GLU A 191 -1.74 16.50 -2.28
C GLU A 191 -0.92 17.16 -1.18
N VAL A 192 0.12 17.93 -1.55
CA VAL A 192 0.91 18.70 -0.59
C VAL A 192 0.06 19.77 0.10
N ALA A 193 -0.84 20.44 -0.63
CA ALA A 193 -1.73 21.44 -0.04
C ALA A 193 -2.70 20.81 0.97
N ALA A 194 -3.26 19.63 0.67
CA ALA A 194 -4.13 18.91 1.59
C ALA A 194 -3.36 18.39 2.82
N LEU A 195 -2.13 17.92 2.61
CA LEU A 195 -1.23 17.48 3.68
C LEU A 195 -0.90 18.63 4.64
N THR A 196 -0.47 19.79 4.13
CA THR A 196 -0.10 20.94 4.98
C THR A 196 -1.31 21.50 5.72
N ALA A 197 -2.48 21.55 5.08
CA ALA A 197 -3.73 21.92 5.75
C ALA A 197 -4.10 20.95 6.89
N THR A 198 -3.80 19.65 6.74
CA THR A 198 -4.01 18.64 7.79
C THR A 198 -3.04 18.84 8.96
N VAL A 199 -1.77 19.13 8.68
CA VAL A 199 -0.79 19.47 9.71
C VAL A 199 -1.18 20.75 10.45
N ASP A 200 -1.65 21.79 9.76
CA ASP A 200 -2.13 23.03 10.40
C ASP A 200 -3.35 22.79 11.31
N ALA A 201 -4.25 21.90 10.90
CA ALA A 201 -5.48 21.61 11.63
C ALA A 201 -5.24 20.73 12.86
N PHE A 202 -4.28 19.81 12.79
CA PHE A 202 -4.18 18.72 13.77
C PHE A 202 -2.78 18.51 14.35
N GLY A 203 -1.79 19.25 13.88
CA GLY A 203 -0.39 19.12 14.29
C GLY A 203 0.38 17.98 13.61
N THR A 204 -0.30 16.96 13.08
CA THR A 204 0.35 15.84 12.39
C THR A 204 -0.46 15.25 11.24
N ALA A 205 0.23 14.64 10.28
CA ALA A 205 -0.37 13.90 9.18
C ALA A 205 0.51 12.73 8.71
N GLY A 206 -0.08 11.54 8.55
CA GLY A 206 0.61 10.37 8.00
C GLY A 206 0.86 10.49 6.50
N VAL A 207 2.04 10.08 6.04
CA VAL A 207 2.39 10.02 4.61
C VAL A 207 3.11 8.70 4.32
N THR A 208 2.76 8.07 3.20
CA THR A 208 3.49 6.92 2.68
C THR A 208 4.54 7.40 1.67
N LEU A 209 5.81 7.08 1.90
CA LEU A 209 6.88 7.26 0.93
C LEU A 209 6.94 6.06 -0.01
N VAL A 210 7.18 6.29 -1.30
CA VAL A 210 7.12 5.24 -2.32
C VAL A 210 8.32 5.34 -3.26
N ASP A 211 8.87 4.19 -3.61
CA ASP A 211 9.75 4.01 -4.75
C ASP A 211 8.87 3.57 -5.94
N THR A 212 8.75 4.43 -6.95
CA THR A 212 7.86 4.18 -8.10
C THR A 212 8.27 2.96 -8.93
N ASP A 213 9.56 2.62 -8.97
CA ASP A 213 10.12 1.51 -9.74
C ASP A 213 9.95 0.19 -8.99
N THR A 214 10.37 0.14 -7.73
CA THR A 214 10.39 -1.08 -6.93
C THR A 214 9.09 -1.33 -6.18
N ARG A 215 8.23 -0.32 -6.05
CA ARG A 215 7.01 -0.33 -5.22
C ARG A 215 7.28 -0.58 -3.74
N LEU A 216 8.51 -0.32 -3.30
CA LEU A 216 8.85 -0.28 -1.89
C LEU A 216 8.13 0.92 -1.25
N SER A 217 7.57 0.72 -0.07
CA SER A 217 6.86 1.78 0.66
C SER A 217 7.28 1.86 2.12
N HIS A 218 7.17 3.06 2.69
CA HIS A 218 7.49 3.33 4.11
C HIS A 218 6.60 4.44 4.67
N GLN A 219 5.95 4.20 5.81
CA GLN A 219 5.10 5.21 6.45
C GLN A 219 5.93 6.13 7.36
N VAL A 220 5.66 7.43 7.29
CA VAL A 220 6.20 8.46 8.19
C VAL A 220 5.09 9.39 8.68
N LEU A 221 5.34 10.10 9.78
CA LEU A 221 4.44 11.13 10.30
C LEU A 221 5.03 12.52 10.06
N VAL A 222 4.35 13.36 9.30
CA VAL A 222 4.69 14.78 9.13
C VAL A 222 4.16 15.55 10.33
N TYR A 223 4.98 16.41 10.94
CA TYR A 223 4.58 17.20 12.11
C TYR A 223 4.80 18.72 11.96
N ASP A 224 5.56 19.15 10.96
CA ASP A 224 5.82 20.55 10.66
C ASP A 224 6.23 20.68 9.19
N TYR A 225 6.13 21.87 8.62
CA TYR A 225 6.53 22.11 7.24
C TYR A 225 7.03 23.54 7.02
N THR A 226 7.79 23.72 5.95
CA THR A 226 8.23 25.03 5.48
C THR A 226 8.06 25.13 3.99
N GLU A 227 7.20 26.05 3.56
CA GLU A 227 7.02 26.37 2.15
C GLU A 227 8.21 27.19 1.62
N ARG A 228 8.64 26.83 0.41
CA ARG A 228 9.60 27.54 -0.41
C ARG A 228 8.97 27.75 -1.78
N ARG A 229 9.50 28.70 -2.55
CA ARG A 229 8.94 29.12 -3.85
C ARG A 229 8.52 27.96 -4.76
N ASN A 230 9.31 26.88 -4.82
CA ASN A 230 9.07 25.72 -5.69
C ASN A 230 9.15 24.37 -4.93
N ALA A 231 9.10 24.38 -3.60
CA ALA A 231 9.25 23.15 -2.83
C ALA A 231 8.63 23.29 -1.44
N THR A 232 8.16 22.18 -0.88
CA THR A 232 7.75 22.10 0.52
C THR A 232 8.72 21.21 1.26
N LEU A 233 9.30 21.73 2.34
CA LEU A 233 10.13 20.94 3.26
C LEU A 233 9.23 20.39 4.36
N LEU A 234 9.11 19.09 4.48
CA LEU A 234 8.30 18.41 5.50
C LEU A 234 9.22 17.89 6.60
N ASP A 235 9.02 18.32 7.83
CA ASP A 235 9.68 17.76 9.01
C ASP A 235 8.94 16.48 9.44
N VAL A 236 9.65 15.35 9.55
CA VAL A 236 9.03 14.04 9.72
C VAL A 236 9.57 13.23 10.90
N TYR A 237 8.68 12.51 11.57
CA TYR A 237 8.99 11.36 12.41
C TYR A 237 9.03 10.10 11.54
N ASN A 238 10.21 9.48 11.49
CA ASN A 238 10.46 8.20 10.87
C ASN A 238 10.52 7.11 11.96
N PRO A 239 9.62 6.11 11.96
CA PRO A 239 9.55 5.06 12.97
C PRO A 239 10.77 4.11 12.97
N ASN A 240 11.59 4.09 11.91
CA ASN A 240 12.86 3.35 11.90
C ASN A 240 13.93 3.98 12.81
N VAL A 241 13.66 5.16 13.38
CA VAL A 241 14.60 5.95 14.16
C VAL A 241 13.99 6.20 15.54
N PRO A 242 14.64 5.75 16.63
CA PRO A 242 14.12 5.94 17.98
C PRO A 242 14.16 7.41 18.40
N ALA A 243 13.25 7.81 19.28
CA ALA A 243 13.06 9.20 19.75
C ALA A 243 14.37 9.88 20.18
N ARG A 244 15.25 9.17 20.91
CA ARG A 244 16.55 9.69 21.38
C ARG A 244 17.49 10.19 20.28
N SER A 245 17.25 9.80 19.03
CA SER A 245 18.04 10.22 17.87
C SER A 245 17.56 11.55 17.28
N TYR A 246 16.36 12.03 17.65
CA TYR A 246 15.87 13.36 17.29
C TYR A 246 16.41 14.37 18.29
N ARG A 247 17.58 14.93 17.99
CA ARG A 247 18.17 16.02 18.78
C ARG A 247 17.55 17.36 18.36
N PRO A 248 17.49 18.39 19.23
CA PRO A 248 16.87 19.68 18.89
C PRO A 248 17.38 20.37 17.61
N ARG A 249 18.60 20.02 17.16
CA ARG A 249 19.22 20.58 15.94
C ARG A 249 19.19 19.64 14.73
N TYR A 250 18.64 18.44 14.86
CA TYR A 250 18.65 17.41 13.82
C TYR A 250 17.22 16.97 13.51
N ARG A 251 16.56 17.74 12.63
CA ARG A 251 15.26 17.38 12.07
C ARG A 251 15.45 16.56 10.82
N ARG A 252 14.67 15.49 10.68
CA ARG A 252 14.59 14.74 9.43
C ARG A 252 13.61 15.46 8.52
N ARG A 253 14.09 15.81 7.32
CA ARG A 253 13.33 16.58 6.35
C ARG A 253 13.18 15.83 5.05
N LEU A 254 11.97 15.87 4.51
CA LEU A 254 11.68 15.50 3.14
C LEU A 254 11.52 16.78 2.32
N LYS A 255 12.08 16.80 1.11
CA LYS A 255 11.88 17.91 0.18
C LYS A 255 10.95 17.46 -0.93
N VAL A 256 9.78 18.06 -1.00
CA VAL A 256 8.78 17.79 -2.04
C VAL A 256 8.82 18.90 -3.08
N VAL A 257 8.92 18.52 -4.35
CA VAL A 257 8.85 19.40 -5.52
C VAL A 257 7.68 18.89 -6.38
N PRO A 258 6.44 19.35 -6.14
CA PRO A 258 5.24 18.71 -6.69
C PRO A 258 5.22 18.52 -8.21
N ASN A 259 5.80 19.46 -8.95
CA ASN A 259 5.78 19.46 -10.42
C ASN A 259 7.03 18.81 -11.05
N ALA A 260 7.83 18.07 -10.27
CA ALA A 260 8.97 17.33 -10.79
C ALA A 260 8.59 15.89 -11.14
N ASP A 261 9.27 15.30 -12.12
CA ASP A 261 9.12 13.87 -12.48
C ASP A 261 9.30 12.93 -11.27
N ARG A 262 10.15 13.36 -10.32
CA ARG A 262 10.37 12.73 -9.02
C ARG A 262 10.04 13.74 -7.92
N PRO A 263 8.79 13.75 -7.42
CA PRO A 263 8.33 14.75 -6.46
C PRO A 263 9.15 14.75 -5.17
N LEU A 264 9.67 13.60 -4.73
CA LEU A 264 10.52 13.52 -3.55
C LEU A 264 11.99 13.73 -3.93
N ALA A 265 12.51 14.92 -3.69
CA ALA A 265 13.89 15.28 -4.05
C ALA A 265 14.89 14.85 -2.97
N ASN A 266 16.09 14.44 -3.42
CA ASN A 266 17.25 14.09 -2.56
C ASN A 266 16.98 12.96 -1.55
N HIS A 267 16.03 12.07 -1.82
CA HIS A 267 15.80 10.89 -1.01
C HIS A 267 16.36 9.64 -1.72
N ALA A 268 17.23 8.89 -1.05
CA ALA A 268 17.99 7.80 -1.69
C ALA A 268 17.13 6.57 -2.02
N ALA A 269 16.06 6.33 -1.25
CA ALA A 269 15.27 5.10 -1.33
C ALA A 269 13.84 5.30 -1.87
N PHE A 270 13.39 6.54 -2.05
CA PHE A 270 12.01 6.85 -2.42
C PHE A 270 12.04 8.07 -3.35
N ASP A 271 11.14 8.12 -4.32
CA ASP A 271 11.04 9.20 -5.31
C ASP A 271 9.64 9.83 -5.35
N ASN A 272 8.69 9.28 -4.59
CA ASN A 272 7.30 9.71 -4.56
C ASN A 272 6.73 9.66 -3.12
N LEU A 273 5.57 10.27 -2.90
CA LEU A 273 4.82 10.26 -1.66
C LEU A 273 3.32 10.17 -1.93
N VAL A 274 2.58 9.57 -1.00
CA VAL A 274 1.12 9.52 -1.01
C VAL A 274 0.60 9.96 0.34
N PHE A 275 -0.30 10.95 0.33
CA PHE A 275 -1.05 11.40 1.48
C PHE A 275 -2.46 10.79 1.44
N ASN A 276 -2.78 9.96 2.43
CA ASN A 276 -4.11 9.42 2.60
C ASN A 276 -4.89 10.23 3.65
N ARG A 277 -5.76 11.12 3.17
CA ARG A 277 -6.60 11.96 4.04
C ARG A 277 -7.50 11.17 4.99
N TRP A 278 -7.79 9.91 4.68
CA TRP A 278 -8.64 9.06 5.51
C TRP A 278 -7.93 8.41 6.67
N ASP A 279 -6.59 8.40 6.70
CA ASP A 279 -5.81 7.79 7.79
C ASP A 279 -6.22 8.33 9.17
N ARG A 280 -6.67 9.60 9.22
CA ARG A 280 -7.21 10.19 10.46
C ARG A 280 -8.59 9.68 10.81
N ALA A 281 -9.51 9.51 9.85
CA ALA A 281 -10.86 9.01 10.09
C ALA A 281 -10.83 7.58 10.65
N ILE A 282 -9.91 6.76 10.12
CA ILE A 282 -9.64 5.39 10.59
C ILE A 282 -9.20 5.38 12.06
N ARG A 283 -8.45 6.41 12.49
CA ARG A 283 -7.93 6.53 13.86
C ARG A 283 -9.01 6.88 14.89
N VAL A 284 -9.89 7.82 14.56
CA VAL A 284 -10.84 8.35 15.56
C VAL A 284 -12.05 7.46 15.78
N ASP A 285 -12.15 6.32 15.08
CA ASP A 285 -13.36 5.50 14.94
C ASP A 285 -14.63 6.36 14.75
N ALA A 286 -14.43 7.54 14.17
CA ALA A 286 -15.46 8.55 14.17
C ALA A 286 -16.23 8.38 12.88
N ASP A 287 -17.55 8.40 13.02
CA ASP A 287 -18.51 8.78 11.98
C ASP A 287 -18.37 10.28 11.62
N ALA A 288 -17.14 10.80 11.67
CA ALA A 288 -16.81 12.18 11.34
C ALA A 288 -16.68 12.27 9.83
N THR A 289 -17.84 12.45 9.20
CA THR A 289 -18.01 12.72 7.76
C THR A 289 -17.53 11.58 6.88
N ALA A 290 -18.32 10.48 6.84
CA ALA A 290 -18.27 9.52 5.76
C ALA A 290 -18.06 10.30 4.43
N PRO A 291 -17.01 10.01 3.65
CA PRO A 291 -16.77 10.71 2.41
C PRO A 291 -17.97 10.45 1.50
N ARG A 292 -18.90 11.41 1.43
CA ARG A 292 -19.91 11.43 0.38
C ARG A 292 -19.15 11.60 -0.91
N ARG A 293 -19.52 10.81 -1.93
CA ARG A 293 -19.12 10.98 -3.33
C ARG A 293 -18.97 12.47 -3.64
N THR A 294 -17.74 12.98 -3.54
CA THR A 294 -17.40 14.30 -4.06
C THR A 294 -17.36 14.14 -5.56
N ASP A 295 -17.79 15.14 -6.31
CA ASP A 295 -17.91 15.10 -7.78
C ASP A 295 -16.59 14.73 -8.52
N ASP A 296 -15.47 14.58 -7.80
CA ASP A 296 -14.12 14.26 -8.27
C ASP A 296 -13.82 12.76 -8.54
N GLY A 297 -14.84 11.91 -8.66
CA GLY A 297 -14.69 10.59 -9.31
C GLY A 297 -15.23 9.40 -8.52
N ASP A 298 -15.94 8.53 -9.24
CA ASP A 298 -16.48 7.27 -8.75
C ASP A 298 -15.35 6.24 -8.57
N PHE A 299 -15.17 5.65 -7.37
CA PHE A 299 -14.17 4.58 -7.16
C PHE A 299 -14.58 3.26 -7.82
N SER A 300 -15.81 3.14 -8.33
CA SER A 300 -16.34 1.94 -9.00
C SER A 300 -15.39 1.42 -10.08
N HIS A 301 -14.77 2.29 -10.88
CA HIS A 301 -13.82 1.88 -11.91
C HIS A 301 -12.71 0.93 -11.38
N LEU A 302 -12.26 1.09 -10.13
CA LEU A 302 -11.25 0.21 -9.51
C LEU A 302 -11.70 -1.25 -9.43
N LEU A 303 -12.99 -1.48 -9.21
CA LEU A 303 -13.60 -2.79 -9.00
C LEU A 303 -14.51 -3.23 -10.16
N GLU A 304 -14.64 -2.42 -11.21
CA GLU A 304 -15.24 -2.85 -12.48
C GLU A 304 -14.51 -4.07 -13.05
N ARG A 305 -13.19 -4.11 -12.88
CA ARG A 305 -12.37 -5.27 -13.22
C ARG A 305 -11.11 -5.30 -12.36
N ALA A 306 -11.01 -6.34 -11.53
CA ALA A 306 -9.80 -6.70 -10.82
C ALA A 306 -9.24 -7.99 -11.43
N VAL A 307 -7.92 -8.05 -11.64
CA VAL A 307 -7.22 -9.25 -12.11
C VAL A 307 -6.17 -9.67 -11.10
N ARG A 308 -5.95 -10.99 -10.99
CA ARG A 308 -4.94 -11.60 -10.14
C ARG A 308 -4.35 -12.83 -10.85
N PHE A 309 -3.04 -12.96 -10.76
CA PHE A 309 -2.27 -14.08 -11.26
C PHE A 309 -1.39 -14.62 -10.14
N THR A 310 -1.34 -15.93 -9.95
CA THR A 310 -0.57 -16.57 -8.89
C THR A 310 0.18 -17.79 -9.38
N VAL A 311 1.30 -18.09 -8.73
CA VAL A 311 2.03 -19.35 -8.93
C VAL A 311 2.28 -20.07 -7.61
N SER A 312 2.12 -21.39 -7.61
CA SER A 312 2.22 -22.24 -6.41
C SER A 312 3.62 -22.76 -6.09
N SER A 313 4.66 -22.36 -6.83
CA SER A 313 6.02 -22.87 -6.66
C SER A 313 7.06 -21.77 -6.39
N PRO A 314 7.94 -21.91 -5.38
CA PRO A 314 9.03 -20.95 -5.14
C PRO A 314 10.11 -21.01 -6.23
N ASN A 315 10.14 -22.12 -6.97
CA ASN A 315 11.12 -22.43 -7.98
C ASN A 315 10.80 -21.81 -9.35
N VAL A 316 9.78 -20.96 -9.42
CA VAL A 316 9.45 -20.18 -10.63
C VAL A 316 9.41 -18.68 -10.34
N ALA A 317 9.46 -17.85 -11.38
CA ALA A 317 9.16 -16.42 -11.32
C ALA A 317 8.00 -16.10 -12.25
N LEU A 318 7.13 -15.16 -11.86
CA LEU A 318 5.96 -14.75 -12.62
C LEU A 318 6.15 -13.32 -13.16
N SER A 319 5.84 -13.10 -14.44
CA SER A 319 5.71 -11.77 -15.03
C SER A 319 4.40 -11.67 -15.80
N VAL A 320 3.72 -10.54 -15.71
CA VAL A 320 2.44 -10.32 -16.39
C VAL A 320 2.43 -8.92 -17.00
N VAL A 321 2.06 -8.83 -18.27
CA VAL A 321 1.90 -7.58 -19.01
C VAL A 321 0.44 -7.47 -19.44
N ALA A 322 -0.20 -6.35 -19.07
CA ALA A 322 -1.57 -6.04 -19.42
C ALA A 322 -1.73 -5.71 -20.92
N PRO A 323 -2.96 -5.74 -21.44
CA PRO A 323 -3.29 -5.36 -22.82
C PRO A 323 -2.76 -3.99 -23.26
N ASP A 324 -2.73 -3.03 -22.33
CA ASP A 324 -2.21 -1.67 -22.54
C ASP A 324 -0.66 -1.60 -22.55
N GLY A 325 0.03 -2.73 -22.47
CA GLY A 325 1.49 -2.82 -22.47
C GLY A 325 2.13 -2.57 -21.10
N THR A 326 1.37 -2.20 -20.08
CA THR A 326 1.91 -1.95 -18.74
C THR A 326 2.13 -3.26 -17.97
N THR A 327 3.16 -3.28 -17.14
CA THR A 327 3.43 -4.42 -16.26
C THR A 327 2.41 -4.46 -15.13
N VAL A 328 1.78 -5.62 -14.92
CA VAL A 328 0.94 -5.86 -13.74
C VAL A 328 1.86 -6.03 -12.54
N GLY A 329 1.66 -5.22 -11.50
CA GLY A 329 2.56 -5.17 -10.34
C GLY A 329 2.14 -6.08 -9.18
N ARG A 330 2.83 -5.89 -8.06
CA ARG A 330 2.42 -6.29 -6.71
C ARG A 330 2.98 -5.27 -5.72
N ASN A 331 2.33 -5.12 -4.57
CA ASN A 331 2.97 -4.44 -3.44
C ASN A 331 4.25 -5.19 -3.07
N ARG A 332 5.29 -4.43 -2.68
CA ARG A 332 6.53 -4.95 -2.12
C ARG A 332 6.84 -4.24 -0.80
N ALA A 333 7.42 -5.00 0.11
CA ALA A 333 8.02 -4.47 1.33
C ALA A 333 9.49 -4.92 1.36
N GLU A 334 10.34 -4.15 2.03
CA GLU A 334 11.79 -4.42 2.13
C GLU A 334 12.04 -5.84 2.67
N MET A 335 11.15 -6.29 3.56
CA MET A 335 11.37 -7.49 4.36
C MET A 335 10.47 -8.67 3.97
N MET A 336 9.52 -8.47 3.05
CA MET A 336 8.57 -9.47 2.53
C MET A 336 9.13 -10.91 2.45
N ASP A 337 8.39 -11.87 3.01
CA ASP A 337 8.73 -13.30 2.97
C ASP A 337 7.71 -14.08 2.14
N LEU A 338 8.11 -14.44 0.92
CA LEU A 338 7.26 -15.17 -0.03
C LEU A 338 6.96 -16.61 0.39
N SER A 339 7.72 -17.18 1.34
CA SER A 339 7.54 -18.57 1.79
C SER A 339 6.38 -18.76 2.77
N ARG A 340 5.73 -17.67 3.17
CA ARG A 340 4.68 -17.64 4.20
C ARG A 340 3.27 -17.89 3.67
N SER A 341 3.12 -18.21 2.39
CA SER A 341 1.83 -18.60 1.81
C SER A 341 2.00 -19.74 0.81
N ASP A 342 0.88 -20.35 0.47
CA ASP A 342 0.69 -21.30 -0.63
C ASP A 342 0.94 -20.68 -2.02
N VAL A 343 0.85 -19.35 -2.11
CA VAL A 343 1.24 -18.57 -3.28
C VAL A 343 2.67 -18.10 -3.12
N TYR A 344 3.55 -18.31 -4.10
CA TYR A 344 4.96 -17.87 -4.02
C TYR A 344 5.26 -16.64 -4.88
N ASP A 345 4.48 -16.39 -5.92
CA ASP A 345 4.49 -15.11 -6.61
C ASP A 345 3.07 -14.72 -7.02
N THR A 346 2.77 -13.43 -6.93
CA THR A 346 1.45 -12.88 -7.27
C THR A 346 1.59 -11.60 -8.07
N ARG A 347 0.71 -11.39 -9.05
CA ARG A 347 0.56 -10.15 -9.80
C ARG A 347 -0.91 -9.79 -9.77
N TYR A 348 -1.24 -8.53 -9.51
CA TYR A 348 -2.63 -8.09 -9.50
C TYR A 348 -2.76 -6.65 -9.98
N ARG A 349 -3.94 -6.32 -10.49
CA ARG A 349 -4.29 -4.96 -10.89
C ARG A 349 -5.79 -4.72 -10.70
N TYR A 350 -6.10 -3.54 -10.19
CA TYR A 350 -7.43 -2.95 -10.12
C TYR A 350 -7.60 -1.96 -11.26
N ASP A 351 -8.86 -1.73 -11.67
CA ASP A 351 -9.16 -1.03 -12.91
C ASP A 351 -8.31 -1.61 -14.06
N ALA A 352 -8.47 -2.91 -14.22
CA ALA A 352 -7.76 -3.72 -15.19
C ALA A 352 -8.45 -3.59 -16.56
N PRO A 353 -7.72 -3.34 -17.65
CA PRO A 353 -8.31 -3.32 -18.99
C PRO A 353 -8.76 -4.73 -19.41
N ALA A 354 -9.82 -4.82 -20.21
CA ALA A 354 -10.16 -6.07 -20.89
C ALA A 354 -9.12 -6.39 -21.99
N GLY A 355 -9.07 -7.65 -22.41
CA GLY A 355 -8.21 -8.15 -23.48
C GLY A 355 -7.16 -9.16 -23.02
N ASP A 356 -6.13 -9.31 -23.85
CA ASP A 356 -5.12 -10.35 -23.69
C ASP A 356 -3.97 -9.92 -22.75
N TYR A 357 -3.87 -10.59 -21.62
CA TYR A 357 -2.74 -10.50 -20.71
C TYR A 357 -1.67 -11.50 -21.13
N ARG A 358 -0.44 -11.01 -21.30
CA ARG A 358 0.72 -11.86 -21.58
C ARG A 358 1.35 -12.26 -20.26
N VAL A 359 1.40 -13.56 -20.00
CA VAL A 359 1.90 -14.14 -18.76
C VAL A 359 3.14 -14.98 -19.06
N SER A 360 4.21 -14.77 -18.31
CA SER A 360 5.45 -15.53 -18.46
C SER A 360 5.85 -16.16 -17.13
N VAL A 361 6.10 -17.46 -17.15
CA VAL A 361 6.63 -18.23 -16.02
C VAL A 361 8.05 -18.68 -16.35
N VAL A 362 9.01 -18.35 -15.49
CA VAL A 362 10.43 -18.67 -15.69
C VAL A 362 10.90 -19.66 -14.64
N GLY A 363 11.45 -20.80 -15.07
CA GLY A 363 12.00 -21.81 -14.19
C GLY A 363 13.31 -21.36 -13.55
N LYS A 364 13.36 -21.25 -12.22
CA LYS A 364 14.60 -21.04 -11.46
C LYS A 364 15.30 -22.37 -11.19
N ARG A 365 14.51 -23.40 -10.94
CA ARG A 365 14.90 -24.81 -10.77
C ARG A 365 13.82 -25.68 -11.42
N ALA A 366 14.13 -26.95 -11.65
CA ALA A 366 13.15 -27.92 -12.10
C ALA A 366 12.00 -27.98 -11.09
N ALA A 367 10.76 -27.79 -11.55
CA ALA A 367 9.60 -27.78 -10.68
C ALA A 367 8.31 -28.12 -11.44
N THR A 368 7.33 -28.63 -10.69
CA THR A 368 5.92 -28.53 -11.09
C THR A 368 5.35 -27.27 -10.44
N TYR A 369 4.52 -26.54 -11.17
CA TYR A 369 3.82 -25.36 -10.66
C TYR A 369 2.40 -25.33 -11.22
N GLU A 370 1.51 -24.66 -10.49
CA GLU A 370 0.20 -24.24 -10.96
C GLU A 370 0.25 -22.74 -11.18
N LEU A 371 -0.21 -22.28 -12.34
CA LEU A 371 -0.50 -20.88 -12.66
C LEU A 371 -2.02 -20.70 -12.61
N THR A 372 -2.49 -19.83 -11.71
CA THR A 372 -3.91 -19.45 -11.64
C THR A 372 -4.07 -18.03 -12.20
N ALA A 373 -5.08 -17.82 -13.03
CA ALA A 373 -5.50 -16.51 -13.51
C ALA A 373 -6.96 -16.27 -13.09
N GLN A 374 -7.20 -15.16 -12.43
CA GLN A 374 -8.51 -14.78 -11.92
C GLN A 374 -8.82 -13.35 -12.35
N ALA A 375 -10.05 -13.10 -12.77
CA ALA A 375 -10.58 -11.78 -13.03
C ALA A 375 -12.04 -11.72 -12.57
N ALA A 376 -12.40 -10.64 -11.88
CA ALA A 376 -13.77 -10.42 -11.41
C ALA A 376 -14.10 -8.94 -11.41
N GLY A 377 -15.38 -8.63 -11.48
CA GLY A 377 -15.90 -7.27 -11.40
C GLY A 377 -17.29 -7.22 -10.78
N PHE A 378 -17.94 -6.06 -10.82
CA PHE A 378 -19.34 -5.94 -10.37
C PHE A 378 -20.31 -6.85 -11.12
N GLY A 379 -20.00 -7.20 -12.38
CA GLY A 379 -20.81 -8.10 -13.20
C GLY A 379 -20.66 -9.59 -12.85
N GLY A 380 -19.66 -9.98 -12.05
CA GLY A 380 -19.38 -11.37 -11.70
C GLY A 380 -17.95 -11.80 -11.98
N SER A 381 -17.76 -13.11 -12.11
CA SER A 381 -16.49 -13.68 -12.59
C SER A 381 -16.31 -13.38 -14.07
N LEU A 382 -15.08 -13.00 -14.46
CA LEU A 382 -14.66 -12.75 -15.83
C LEU A 382 -13.64 -13.80 -16.30
N LEU A 383 -12.87 -14.36 -15.37
CA LEU A 383 -11.88 -15.40 -15.57
C LEU A 383 -11.64 -16.11 -14.23
N ASP A 384 -11.64 -17.43 -14.22
CA ASP A 384 -11.16 -18.23 -13.10
C ASP A 384 -10.65 -19.55 -13.67
N ASP A 385 -9.37 -19.58 -14.01
CA ASP A 385 -8.75 -20.69 -14.75
C ASP A 385 -7.35 -20.97 -14.21
N ALA A 386 -6.91 -22.22 -14.34
CA ALA A 386 -5.64 -22.68 -13.82
C ALA A 386 -4.98 -23.70 -14.74
N VAL A 387 -3.65 -23.60 -14.88
CA VAL A 387 -2.84 -24.56 -15.62
C VAL A 387 -1.73 -25.09 -14.72
N THR A 388 -1.63 -26.42 -14.63
CA THR A 388 -0.49 -27.09 -14.00
C THR A 388 0.51 -27.54 -15.06
N ALA A 389 1.78 -27.18 -14.88
CA ALA A 389 2.86 -27.51 -15.80
C ALA A 389 4.18 -27.83 -15.09
N ARG A 390 5.07 -28.50 -15.81
CA ARG A 390 6.48 -28.69 -15.43
C ARG A 390 7.35 -27.67 -16.13
N ILE A 391 8.41 -27.21 -15.47
CA ILE A 391 9.36 -26.27 -16.04
C ILE A 391 10.78 -26.60 -15.59
N ASP A 392 11.71 -26.56 -16.53
CA ASP A 392 13.12 -26.78 -16.29
C ASP A 392 13.86 -25.48 -15.91
N PRO A 393 15.06 -25.57 -15.29
CA PRO A 393 15.86 -24.40 -14.99
C PRO A 393 16.17 -23.59 -16.27
N GLY A 394 15.78 -22.32 -16.28
CA GLY A 394 15.98 -21.41 -17.40
C GLY A 394 15.05 -21.63 -18.60
N GLU A 395 14.04 -22.49 -18.48
CA GLU A 395 12.91 -22.50 -19.41
C GLU A 395 11.98 -21.32 -19.09
N VAL A 396 11.39 -20.75 -20.14
CA VAL A 396 10.31 -19.77 -20.08
C VAL A 396 9.08 -20.39 -20.73
N ARG A 397 7.96 -20.42 -20.00
CA ARG A 397 6.65 -20.77 -20.54
C ARG A 397 5.80 -19.52 -20.65
N GLU A 398 5.15 -19.38 -21.80
CA GLU A 398 4.31 -18.23 -22.13
C GLU A 398 2.85 -18.64 -22.17
N TYR A 399 2.01 -17.83 -21.55
CA TYR A 399 0.57 -17.99 -21.50
C TYR A 399 -0.12 -16.69 -21.94
N VAL A 400 -1.33 -16.83 -22.45
CA VAL A 400 -2.25 -15.73 -22.69
C VAL A 400 -3.47 -15.94 -21.81
N ALA A 401 -3.79 -14.94 -21.00
CA ALA A 401 -5.03 -14.89 -20.25
C ALA A 401 -5.95 -13.85 -20.90
N SER A 402 -7.03 -14.30 -21.51
CA SER A 402 -8.00 -13.43 -22.18
C SER A 402 -9.07 -13.03 -21.17
N VAL A 403 -9.20 -11.74 -20.89
CA VAL A 403 -10.21 -11.22 -19.96
C VAL A 403 -11.28 -10.48 -20.76
N PRO A 404 -12.56 -10.91 -20.71
CA PRO A 404 -13.62 -10.30 -21.52
C PRO A 404 -14.01 -8.90 -21.02
N GLU A 405 -14.70 -8.17 -21.89
CA GLU A 405 -15.27 -6.85 -21.54
C GLU A 405 -16.40 -6.97 -20.52
N SER A 406 -17.22 -8.02 -20.58
CA SER A 406 -18.33 -8.28 -19.66
C SER A 406 -18.33 -9.72 -19.13
N ALA A 407 -19.13 -9.97 -18.09
CA ALA A 407 -19.30 -11.30 -17.49
C ALA A 407 -20.02 -12.31 -18.39
N ASP A 408 -20.66 -11.85 -19.46
CA ASP A 408 -21.26 -12.74 -20.48
C ASP A 408 -20.21 -13.32 -21.43
N GLY A 409 -19.03 -12.70 -21.50
CA GLY A 409 -17.90 -13.22 -22.25
C GLY A 409 -17.18 -14.36 -21.52
N THR A 410 -16.55 -15.25 -22.28
CA THR A 410 -15.75 -16.35 -21.71
C THR A 410 -14.28 -15.94 -21.61
N GLY A 411 -13.78 -15.78 -20.39
CA GLY A 411 -12.34 -15.68 -20.16
C GLY A 411 -11.63 -17.02 -20.31
N THR A 412 -10.36 -17.00 -20.72
CA THR A 412 -9.56 -18.22 -20.93
C THR A 412 -8.12 -18.04 -20.47
N LEU A 413 -7.46 -19.11 -20.04
CA LEU A 413 -6.00 -19.19 -19.84
C LEU A 413 -5.42 -20.29 -20.74
N GLY A 414 -4.60 -19.90 -21.72
CA GLY A 414 -3.99 -20.83 -22.69
C GLY A 414 -2.46 -20.74 -22.72
N GLU A 415 -1.78 -21.89 -22.83
CA GLU A 415 -0.34 -21.93 -23.12
C GLU A 415 -0.09 -21.56 -24.59
N ARG A 416 0.78 -20.56 -24.81
CA ARG A 416 1.21 -20.14 -26.15
C ARG A 416 2.43 -20.93 -26.63
N GLY A 417 3.29 -21.33 -25.70
CA GLY A 417 4.46 -22.15 -25.98
C GLY A 417 5.54 -22.06 -24.90
N SER A 418 6.64 -22.77 -25.13
CA SER A 418 7.80 -22.78 -24.25
C SER A 418 9.11 -22.57 -25.02
N VAL A 419 10.05 -21.85 -24.41
CA VAL A 419 11.36 -21.56 -24.98
C VAL A 419 12.45 -21.67 -23.92
N SER A 420 13.64 -22.15 -24.32
CA SER A 420 14.83 -22.11 -23.46
C SER A 420 15.47 -20.71 -23.52
N LEU A 421 15.83 -20.13 -22.37
CA LEU A 421 16.57 -18.86 -22.29
C LEU A 421 17.88 -18.88 -23.11
N SER A 422 18.51 -20.04 -23.26
CA SER A 422 19.73 -20.19 -24.06
C SER A 422 19.50 -20.00 -25.56
N ARG A 423 18.27 -20.25 -26.05
CA ARG A 423 17.85 -19.96 -27.43
C ARG A 423 17.44 -18.49 -27.55
N VAL A 424 16.72 -17.96 -26.56
CA VAL A 424 16.37 -16.52 -26.52
C VAL A 424 17.64 -15.66 -26.57
N ARG A 425 18.67 -15.98 -25.78
CA ARG A 425 19.95 -15.24 -25.82
C ARG A 425 20.69 -15.32 -27.15
N ARG A 426 20.56 -16.42 -27.89
CA ARG A 426 21.27 -16.64 -29.17
C ARG A 426 20.53 -16.08 -30.37
N ALA A 427 19.20 -15.96 -30.30
CA ALA A 427 18.36 -15.47 -31.38
C ALA A 427 18.18 -13.94 -31.38
N VAL A 428 18.80 -13.23 -30.44
CA VAL A 428 18.42 -11.85 -30.12
C VAL A 428 19.54 -10.87 -30.40
N ASP A 429 19.37 -10.13 -31.49
CA ASP A 429 20.06 -8.88 -31.77
C ASP A 429 19.42 -7.77 -30.89
N VAL A 430 20.25 -7.14 -30.06
CA VAL A 430 19.85 -6.25 -28.95
C VAL A 430 18.89 -5.09 -29.31
N PRO A 431 18.87 -4.53 -30.54
CA PRO A 431 17.97 -3.42 -30.87
C PRO A 431 16.48 -3.80 -31.00
N ASN A 432 16.16 -5.01 -31.47
CA ASN A 432 14.76 -5.42 -31.71
C ASN A 432 14.03 -5.89 -30.43
N LEU A 433 14.74 -5.99 -29.32
CA LEU A 433 14.22 -6.40 -28.02
C LEU A 433 13.29 -5.36 -27.37
N LEU A 434 13.49 -4.08 -27.67
CA LEU A 434 12.64 -3.01 -27.15
C LEU A 434 11.26 -3.00 -27.82
N ALA A 435 11.12 -3.62 -29.00
CA ALA A 435 9.85 -3.75 -29.71
C ALA A 435 9.04 -5.01 -29.31
N GLY A 436 9.68 -6.03 -28.73
CA GLY A 436 9.04 -7.31 -28.35
C GLY A 436 8.98 -7.52 -26.83
N ALA A 437 7.87 -7.13 -26.20
CA ALA A 437 7.70 -7.12 -24.73
C ALA A 437 7.93 -8.48 -24.01
N ALA A 438 7.84 -9.62 -24.72
CA ALA A 438 8.05 -10.96 -24.15
C ALA A 438 9.52 -11.21 -23.76
N GLY A 439 10.47 -10.84 -24.65
CA GLY A 439 11.89 -10.87 -24.34
C GLY A 439 12.24 -9.85 -23.25
N GLY A 440 11.60 -8.68 -23.27
CA GLY A 440 11.76 -7.63 -22.27
C GLY A 440 11.37 -8.05 -20.86
N ALA A 441 10.26 -8.77 -20.67
CA ALA A 441 9.81 -9.23 -19.35
C ALA A 441 10.72 -10.32 -18.76
N ALA A 442 11.10 -11.32 -19.56
CA ALA A 442 12.03 -12.38 -19.14
C ALA A 442 13.44 -11.83 -18.86
N LEU A 443 13.93 -10.87 -19.67
CA LEU A 443 15.19 -10.19 -19.44
C LEU A 443 15.13 -9.20 -18.28
N SER A 444 14.01 -8.53 -18.03
CA SER A 444 13.82 -7.66 -16.85
C SER A 444 13.85 -8.48 -15.56
N ALA A 445 13.17 -9.63 -15.52
CA ALA A 445 13.26 -10.58 -14.41
C ALA A 445 14.69 -11.12 -14.22
N TYR A 446 15.44 -11.31 -15.31
CA TYR A 446 16.85 -11.72 -15.26
C TYR A 446 17.81 -10.57 -14.85
N ALA A 447 17.59 -9.34 -15.32
CA ALA A 447 18.40 -8.17 -15.01
C ALA A 447 18.23 -7.72 -13.55
N LEU A 448 16.99 -7.75 -13.04
CA LEU A 448 16.68 -7.55 -11.62
C LEU A 448 17.37 -8.58 -10.70
N ARG A 449 17.77 -9.75 -11.24
CA ARG A 449 18.55 -10.76 -10.52
C ARG A 449 20.04 -10.46 -10.48
N ARG A 450 20.62 -9.85 -11.52
CA ARG A 450 22.06 -9.49 -11.56
C ARG A 450 22.41 -8.32 -10.64
N GLN A 451 21.43 -7.50 -10.25
CA GLN A 451 21.62 -6.47 -9.23
C GLN A 451 21.51 -7.00 -7.79
N ARG A 452 21.12 -8.28 -7.60
CA ARG A 452 20.86 -8.91 -6.28
C ARG A 452 21.82 -10.04 -5.92
N GLY A 453 22.79 -10.36 -6.78
CA GLY A 453 23.93 -11.22 -6.48
C GLY A 453 25.19 -10.48 -6.84
#